data_AF-A0A0F2NNX5-F1
#
_entry.id   AF-A0A0F2NNX5-F1
#
_cell.length_a   1.000
_cell.length_b   1.000
_cell.length_c   1.000
_cell.angle_alpha   90.00
_cell.angle_beta   90.00
_cell.angle_gamma   90.00
#
_symmetry.space_group_name_H-M   'P 1'
#
loop_
_entity.id
_entity.type
_entity.pdbx_description
1 polymer ?
#
loop_
_entity_poly.entity_id
_entity_poly.type
_entity_poly.pdbx_seq_one_letter_code
_entity_poly.pdbx_strand_id
1 'polypeptide(L)' 'MTSLQNCLRRGVGYSICPEVVVREQLKDGILSKINWDAEEFKTSVLMIWHVEKWCSPLLKHFIKISKEIISDEEPGIAV' A
#
# COMPACT_ATOMS: atom_id res chain seq x y z
N MET A 1 14.96 -2.36 -3.49
CA MET A 1 14.56 -3.76 -3.74
C MET A 1 14.14 -4.37 -2.41
N THR A 2 12.84 -4.55 -2.19
CA THR A 2 12.34 -5.30 -1.04
C THR A 2 12.46 -6.80 -1.35
N SER A 3 12.77 -7.62 -0.34
CA SER A 3 13.00 -9.06 -0.51
C SER A 3 11.77 -9.78 -1.08
N LEU A 4 10.56 -9.36 -0.68
CA LEU A 4 9.31 -10.00 -1.09
C LEU A 4 9.06 -9.92 -2.61
N GLN A 5 9.23 -8.76 -3.23
CA GLN A 5 9.06 -8.60 -4.69
C GLN A 5 10.04 -9.48 -5.47
N ASN A 6 11.27 -9.62 -4.99
CA ASN A 6 12.28 -10.49 -5.61
C ASN A 6 11.90 -11.98 -5.51
N CYS A 7 11.32 -12.43 -4.39
CA CYS A 7 10.80 -13.79 -4.26
C CYS A 7 9.65 -14.06 -5.25
N LEU A 8 8.73 -13.10 -5.40
CA LEU A 8 7.63 -13.19 -6.38
C LEU A 8 8.16 -13.26 -7.82
N ARG A 9 9.08 -12.37 -8.19
CA ARG A 9 9.67 -12.35 -9.54
C ARG A 9 10.45 -13.64 -9.87
N ARG A 10 11.04 -14.29 -8.86
CA ARG A 10 11.77 -15.56 -9.02
C ARG A 10 10.84 -16.78 -9.03
N GLY A 11 9.53 -16.60 -8.90
CA GLY A 11 8.56 -17.70 -8.87
C GLY A 11 8.68 -18.59 -7.62
N VAL A 12 9.16 -18.04 -6.51
CA VAL A 12 9.32 -18.81 -5.25
C VAL A 12 7.97 -19.19 -4.64
N GLY A 13 6.90 -18.47 -4.97
CA GLY A 13 5.54 -18.75 -4.53
C GLY A 13 4.60 -17.57 -4.75
N TYR A 14 3.50 -17.56 -3.98
CA TYR A 14 2.47 -16.51 -4.01
C TYR A 14 2.51 -15.68 -2.72
N SER A 15 2.02 -14.44 -2.77
CA SER A 15 1.90 -13.57 -1.59
C SER A 15 0.69 -12.66 -1.73
N ILE A 16 0.09 -12.33 -0.59
CA ILE A 16 -0.84 -11.21 -0.46
C ILE A 16 0.01 -9.97 -0.18
N CYS A 17 -0.24 -8.88 -0.88
CA CYS A 17 0.44 -7.61 -0.66
C CYS A 17 -0.47 -6.44 -1.08
N PRO A 18 -0.24 -5.23 -0.53
CA PRO A 18 -0.95 -4.05 -0.99
C PRO A 18 -0.69 -3.80 -2.48
N GLU A 19 -1.73 -3.45 -3.23
CA GLU A 19 -1.64 -3.23 -4.67
C GLU A 19 -0.62 -2.13 -5.04
N VAL A 20 -0.53 -1.08 -4.23
CA VAL A 20 0.45 0.01 -4.42
C VAL A 20 1.90 -0.49 -4.48
N VAL A 21 2.22 -1.62 -3.84
CA VAL A 21 3.57 -2.21 -3.82
C VAL A 21 3.89 -2.93 -5.13
N VAL A 22 2.88 -3.44 -5.85
CA VAL A 22 3.06 -4.26 -7.06
C VAL A 22 2.48 -3.63 -8.33
N ARG A 23 1.97 -2.39 -8.25
CA ARG A 23 1.26 -1.68 -9.33
C ARG A 23 2.06 -1.65 -10.63
N GLU A 24 3.34 -1.27 -10.58
CA GLU A 24 4.20 -1.23 -11.77
C GLU A 24 4.47 -2.63 -12.33
N GLN A 25 4.70 -3.63 -11.48
CA GLN A 25 4.96 -5.00 -11.93
C GLN A 25 3.72 -5.67 -12.54
N LEU A 26 2.52 -5.31 -12.07
CA LEU A 26 1.26 -5.71 -12.69
C LEU A 26 1.10 -5.04 -14.05
N LYS A 27 1.38 -3.73 -14.15
CA LYS A 27 1.33 -2.97 -15.40
C LYS A 27 2.32 -3.48 -16.44
N ASP A 28 3.52 -3.85 -16.02
CA ASP A 28 4.58 -4.39 -16.88
C ASP A 28 4.38 -5.89 -17.21
N GLY A 29 3.35 -6.53 -16.65
CA GLY A 29 3.07 -7.96 -16.86
C GLY A 29 4.09 -8.91 -16.20
N ILE A 30 4.94 -8.39 -15.30
CA ILE A 30 5.93 -9.18 -14.55
C ILE A 30 5.25 -10.03 -13.48
N LEU A 31 4.18 -9.51 -12.87
CA LEU A 31 3.34 -10.22 -11.90
C LEU A 31 1.90 -10.26 -12.42
N SER A 32 1.12 -11.24 -11.94
CA SER A 32 -0.30 -11.35 -12.21
C SER A 32 -1.09 -11.48 -10.90
N LYS A 33 -2.31 -10.94 -10.87
CA LYS A 33 -3.25 -11.16 -9.77
C LYS A 33 -3.80 -12.58 -9.88
N ILE A 34 -3.90 -13.28 -8.75
CA ILE A 34 -4.58 -14.57 -8.68
C ILE A 34 -6.07 -14.29 -8.66
N ASN A 35 -6.84 -14.94 -9.54
CA ASN A 35 -8.31 -14.90 -9.51
C ASN A 35 -8.81 -15.74 -8.34
N TRP A 36 -8.76 -15.17 -7.13
CA TRP A 36 -9.18 -15.81 -5.90
C TRP A 36 -10.57 -15.27 -5.54
N ASP A 37 -11.54 -16.18 -5.40
CA ASP A 37 -12.93 -15.88 -5.01
C ASP A 37 -13.03 -15.63 -3.49
N ALA A 38 -12.47 -14.51 -3.05
CA ALA A 38 -12.52 -14.04 -1.66
C ALA A 38 -12.80 -12.54 -1.64
N GLU A 39 -13.43 -12.10 -0.55
CA GLU A 39 -13.76 -10.70 -0.33
C GLU A 39 -12.49 -9.82 -0.34
N GLU A 40 -12.60 -8.59 -0.85
CA GLU A 40 -11.46 -7.68 -0.93
C GLU A 40 -10.85 -7.41 0.46
N PHE A 41 -9.54 -7.65 0.58
CA PHE A 41 -8.80 -7.34 1.79
C PHE A 41 -8.65 -5.83 1.95
N LYS A 42 -9.36 -5.26 2.93
CA LYS A 42 -9.20 -3.86 3.32
C LYS A 42 -8.08 -3.71 4.33
N THR A 43 -7.11 -2.86 4.02
CA THR A 43 -6.05 -2.44 4.95
C THR A 43 -6.13 -0.94 5.17
N SER A 44 -5.69 -0.47 6.34
CA SER A 44 -5.69 0.95 6.70
C SER A 44 -4.29 1.41 7.07
N VAL A 45 -3.93 2.61 6.63
CA VAL A 45 -2.69 3.27 7.05
C VAL A 45 -2.94 4.05 8.33
N LEU A 46 -2.18 3.75 9.38
CA LEU A 46 -2.27 4.41 10.67
C LEU A 46 -1.07 5.34 10.89
N MET A 47 -1.35 6.59 11.23
CA MET A 47 -0.35 7.56 11.64
C MET A 47 -0.42 7.75 13.16
N ILE A 48 0.66 7.40 13.86
CA ILE A 48 0.70 7.31 15.34
C ILE A 48 1.74 8.28 15.89
N TRP A 49 1.36 9.08 16.90
CA TRP A 49 2.28 9.92 17.68
C TRP A 49 1.84 9.98 19.14
N HIS A 50 2.75 10.38 20.03
CA HIS A 50 2.44 10.48 21.46
C HIS A 50 1.60 11.72 21.76
N VAL A 51 0.45 11.55 22.43
CA VAL A 51 -0.50 12.63 22.72
C VAL A 51 0.11 13.76 23.57
N GLU A 52 0.99 13.42 24.50
CA GLU A 52 1.60 14.39 25.42
C GLU A 52 2.87 15.06 24.86
N LYS A 53 3.36 14.60 23.69
CA LYS A 53 4.52 15.24 23.06
C LYS A 53 4.04 16.39 22.18
N TRP A 54 4.75 17.51 22.24
CA TRP A 54 4.43 18.67 21.41
C TRP A 54 4.46 18.29 19.92
N CYS A 55 3.31 18.45 19.26
CA CYS A 55 3.18 18.34 17.82
C CYS A 55 3.55 19.68 17.17
N SER A 56 4.74 19.73 16.58
CA SER A 56 5.26 20.94 15.92
C SER A 56 4.35 21.37 14.76
N PRO A 57 4.32 22.67 14.41
CA PRO A 57 3.57 23.14 13.24
C PRO A 57 3.94 22.38 11.95
N LEU A 58 5.22 22.06 11.78
CA LEU A 58 5.73 21.28 10.66
C LEU A 58 5.14 19.86 10.64
N LEU A 59 5.09 19.19 11.80
CA LEU A 59 4.48 17.86 11.90
C LEU A 59 2.99 17.90 11.57
N LYS A 60 2.27 18.93 12.02
CA LYS A 60 0.85 19.12 11.64
C LYS A 60 0.66 19.25 10.14
N HIS A 61 1.54 20.00 9.46
CA HIS A 61 1.51 20.10 8.00
C HIS A 61 1.84 18.77 7.32
N PHE A 62 2.85 18.04 7.81
CA PHE A 62 3.16 16.71 7.32
C PHE A 62 1.98 15.74 7.46
N ILE A 63 1.30 15.73 8.61
CA ILE A 63 0.09 14.92 8.84
C ILE A 63 -0.99 15.28 7.82
N LYS A 64 -1.24 16.57 7.58
CA LYS A 64 -2.23 17.04 6.61
C LYS A 64 -1.91 16.55 5.20
N ILE A 65 -0.70 16.80 4.72
CA ILE A 65 -0.26 16.39 3.37
C ILE A 65 -0.32 14.87 3.22
N SER A 66 0.12 14.13 4.23
CA SER A 66 0.08 12.67 4.20
C SER A 66 -1.35 12.16 4.10
N LYS A 67 -2.30 12.76 4.82
CA LYS A 67 -3.72 12.39 4.71
C LYS A 67 -4.27 12.66 3.32
N GLU A 68 -3.95 13.81 2.72
CA GLU A 68 -4.37 14.14 1.35
C GLU A 68 -3.82 13.11 0.36
N ILE A 69 -2.51 12.85 0.36
CA ILE A 69 -1.86 11.92 -0.58
C ILE A 69 -2.31 10.47 -0.39
N ILE A 70 -2.48 10.01 0.85
CA ILE A 70 -2.85 8.62 1.13
C ILE A 70 -4.35 8.38 0.92
N SER A 71 -5.21 9.41 1.07
CA SER A 71 -6.65 9.28 0.83
C SER A 71 -7.05 9.48 -0.63
N ASP A 72 -6.22 10.16 -1.44
CA ASP A 72 -6.42 10.31 -2.90
C ASP A 72 -6.03 9.07 -3.71
N GLU A 73 -5.65 7.97 -3.06
CA GLU A 73 -5.56 6.69 -3.78
C GLU A 73 -6.96 6.25 -4.19
N GLU A 74 -7.20 6.22 -5.51
CA GLU A 74 -8.42 5.72 -6.13
C GLU A 74 -8.85 4.41 -5.45
N PRO A 75 -10.15 4.26 -5.13
CA PRO A 75 -10.67 2.98 -4.67
C PRO A 75 -10.29 1.93 -5.72
N GLY A 76 -9.71 0.83 -5.25
CA GLY A 76 -9.49 -0.35 -6.08
C GLY A 76 -10.69 -0.56 -6.99
N ILE A 77 -10.38 -0.68 -8.28
CA ILE A 77 -11.32 -0.84 -9.38
C ILE A 77 -12.49 -1.73 -8.94
N ALA A 78 -13.62 -1.10 -8.64
CA ALA A 78 -14.89 -1.79 -8.49
C ALA A 78 -15.27 -2.29 -9.89
N VAL A 79 -14.99 -3.57 -10.14
CA VAL A 79 -15.58 -4.35 -11.24
C VAL A 79 -16.29 -5.54 -10.59
#